data_AF-A0AAD7WM34-F1
#
_entry.id   AF-A0AAD7WM34-F1
#
_cell.length_a   1.000
_cell.length_b   1.000
_cell.length_c   1.000
_cell.angle_alpha   90.00
_cell.angle_beta   90.00
_cell.angle_gamma   90.00
#
_symmetry.space_group_name_H-M   'P 1'
#
loop_
_entity.id
_entity.type
_entity.pdbx_description
1 polymer ?
#
loop_
_entity_poly.entity_id
_entity_poly.type
_entity_poly.pdbx_seq_one_letter_code
_entity_poly.pdbx_strand_id
1 'polypeptide(L)'
;MKTTEVSAPRTMTLKNAAGSRGQDLVHAVPMAMQPEVLRGHVPPRRYMPKTLIMPDYITKYPSIRTEEEREQYRAVFKDQYAEYKELHAEVQGVMKRFDDMDVMMGSLPQHPANHMERNRINKILQEYQRKKNDPAFLEKKERCEYLKNKLSHIKLKIQEYNKAMDWRDDYS
;
A
#
# COMPACT_ATOMS: atom_id res chain seq x y z
N MET A 1 -46.84 5.96 -43.23
CA MET A 1 -47.89 6.44 -42.32
C MET A 1 -47.19 6.77 -41.00
N LYS A 2 -46.97 8.06 -40.67
CA LYS A 2 -47.74 8.84 -39.66
C LYS A 2 -47.96 8.02 -38.36
N THR A 3 -47.64 8.43 -37.13
CA THR A 3 -47.31 9.70 -36.47
C THR A 3 -47.02 9.38 -34.98
N THR A 4 -46.19 10.19 -34.31
CA THR A 4 -46.33 10.85 -32.97
C THR A 4 -47.02 10.07 -31.82
N GLU A 5 -46.53 10.00 -30.57
CA GLU A 5 -46.52 11.12 -29.59
C GLU A 5 -45.68 10.88 -28.32
N VAL A 6 -45.20 12.01 -27.79
CA VAL A 6 -44.57 12.30 -26.49
C VAL A 6 -45.65 12.49 -25.42
N SER A 7 -45.44 12.06 -24.17
CA SER A 7 -45.96 12.80 -22.99
C SER A 7 -45.37 12.34 -21.65
N ALA A 8 -44.96 13.30 -20.83
CA ALA A 8 -44.65 13.21 -19.40
C ALA A 8 -45.46 14.32 -18.68
N PRO A 9 -45.33 14.54 -17.36
CA PRO A 9 -45.46 13.66 -16.19
C PRO A 9 -46.63 14.12 -15.29
N ARG A 10 -46.91 13.44 -14.16
CA ARG A 10 -47.80 13.99 -13.12
C ARG A 10 -47.23 13.84 -11.71
N THR A 11 -46.95 15.00 -11.11
CA THR A 11 -46.72 15.28 -9.69
C THR A 11 -48.03 15.22 -8.91
N MET A 12 -47.98 14.72 -7.67
CA MET A 12 -49.00 15.00 -6.65
C MET A 12 -48.32 15.50 -5.39
N THR A 13 -48.61 16.76 -5.03
CA THR A 13 -48.37 17.34 -3.71
C THR A 13 -49.72 17.40 -3.00
N LEU A 14 -49.79 17.01 -1.72
CA LEU A 14 -50.85 17.47 -0.84
C LEU A 14 -50.26 17.95 0.49
N LYS A 15 -50.76 19.11 0.89
CA LYS A 15 -50.55 19.87 2.13
C LYS A 15 -51.89 19.84 2.89
N ASN A 16 -51.88 20.04 4.22
CA ASN A 16 -52.92 20.66 5.08
C ASN A 16 -52.49 20.42 6.55
N ALA A 17 -52.33 21.32 7.53
CA ALA A 17 -52.85 22.65 7.92
C ALA A 17 -53.88 22.62 9.08
N ALA A 18 -53.60 23.42 10.14
CA ALA A 18 -54.43 23.93 11.26
C ALA A 18 -54.83 22.96 12.40
N GLY A 19 -54.87 23.32 13.69
CA GLY A 19 -54.60 24.58 14.41
C GLY A 19 -55.00 24.56 15.91
N SER A 20 -54.45 25.51 16.69
CA SER A 20 -54.96 26.27 17.86
C SER A 20 -55.16 25.73 19.32
N ARG A 21 -54.58 26.54 20.25
CA ARG A 21 -55.08 27.12 21.56
C ARG A 21 -54.87 26.44 22.93
N GLY A 22 -54.39 27.27 23.90
CA GLY A 22 -54.72 27.28 25.35
C GLY A 22 -53.59 26.82 26.30
N GLN A 23 -52.81 27.72 26.93
CA GLN A 23 -52.96 28.35 28.26
C GLN A 23 -52.47 27.53 29.49
N ASP A 24 -51.53 28.16 30.19
CA ASP A 24 -50.92 28.00 31.54
C ASP A 24 -51.53 27.02 32.56
N LEU A 25 -50.68 26.21 33.23
CA LEU A 25 -50.52 26.26 34.70
C LEU A 25 -49.30 25.45 35.20
N VAL A 26 -48.65 26.02 36.20
CA VAL A 26 -47.46 25.61 36.95
C VAL A 26 -47.63 24.28 37.73
N HIS A 27 -46.61 23.42 37.74
CA HIS A 27 -46.21 22.64 38.93
C HIS A 27 -44.78 22.06 38.80
N ALA A 28 -44.11 22.02 39.93
CA ALA A 28 -42.67 21.86 40.11
C ALA A 28 -42.26 20.40 40.45
N VAL A 29 -41.16 19.95 39.83
CA VAL A 29 -39.99 19.22 40.41
C VAL A 29 -40.18 17.75 40.88
N PRO A 30 -39.16 16.85 40.82
CA PRO A 30 -38.04 16.64 39.87
C PRO A 30 -37.96 15.16 39.39
N MET A 31 -37.06 14.83 38.45
CA MET A 31 -36.02 13.78 38.60
C MET A 31 -35.40 13.37 37.26
N ALA A 32 -34.08 13.15 37.34
CA ALA A 32 -33.25 12.25 36.54
C ALA A 32 -32.87 12.67 35.10
N MET A 33 -31.69 13.29 35.03
CA MET A 33 -30.55 12.93 34.17
C MET A 33 -30.87 12.46 32.75
N GLN A 34 -30.58 13.31 31.75
CA GLN A 34 -29.65 12.97 30.65
C GLN A 34 -28.89 14.23 30.22
N PRO A 35 -27.56 14.19 30.03
CA PRO A 35 -26.82 15.35 29.56
C PRO A 35 -27.07 15.57 28.06
N GLU A 36 -27.56 16.74 27.68
CA GLU A 36 -27.51 17.25 26.32
C GLU A 36 -26.06 17.15 25.80
N VAL A 37 -25.81 16.18 24.93
CA VAL A 37 -24.59 16.12 24.12
C VAL A 37 -24.67 17.26 23.13
N LEU A 38 -24.12 18.41 23.53
CA LEU A 38 -23.74 19.52 22.67
C LEU A 38 -22.90 18.93 21.53
N ARG A 39 -23.53 18.74 20.37
CA ARG A 39 -22.93 18.10 19.20
C ARG A 39 -21.89 19.06 18.63
N GLY A 40 -20.70 19.02 19.24
CA GLY A 40 -19.54 19.78 18.82
C GLY A 40 -19.28 19.55 17.35
N HIS A 41 -19.20 20.65 16.63
CA HIS A 41 -18.69 20.70 15.27
C HIS A 41 -17.23 20.22 15.33
N VAL A 42 -16.96 18.97 14.97
CA VAL A 42 -15.59 18.46 14.83
C VAL A 42 -15.06 19.02 13.51
N PRO A 43 -14.10 19.97 13.49
CA PRO A 43 -13.48 20.37 12.23
C PRO A 43 -12.85 19.14 11.59
N PRO A 44 -12.92 18.98 10.26
CA PRO A 44 -12.32 17.83 9.59
C PRO A 44 -10.87 17.73 10.03
N ARG A 45 -10.53 16.57 10.59
CA ARG A 45 -9.21 16.22 11.09
C ARG A 45 -8.17 16.80 10.14
N ARG A 46 -7.36 17.69 10.69
CA ARG A 46 -6.17 18.28 10.05
C ARG A 46 -5.54 17.23 9.16
N TYR A 47 -5.24 17.62 7.93
CA TYR A 47 -4.38 16.89 7.01
C TYR A 47 -3.15 16.42 7.79
N MET A 48 -3.15 15.18 8.26
CA MET A 48 -1.98 14.55 8.86
C MET A 48 -1.07 14.29 7.67
N PRO A 49 0.08 14.97 7.54
CA PRO A 49 1.03 14.63 6.49
C PRO A 49 1.30 13.14 6.67
N LYS A 50 1.11 12.34 5.62
CA LYS A 50 1.64 10.97 5.59
C LYS A 50 3.10 11.14 5.96
N THR A 51 3.47 10.73 7.18
CA THR A 51 4.85 10.79 7.62
C THR A 51 5.63 9.99 6.60
N LEU A 52 6.43 10.66 5.79
CA LEU A 52 7.29 9.99 4.84
C LEU A 52 8.29 9.23 5.71
N ILE A 53 8.02 7.93 5.92
CA ILE A 53 8.90 7.06 6.69
C ILE A 53 10.15 6.91 5.81
N MET A 54 11.15 7.72 6.11
CA MET A 54 12.44 7.62 5.46
C MET A 54 13.04 6.25 5.79
N PRO A 55 13.61 5.52 4.81
CA PRO A 55 14.28 4.27 5.10
C PRO A 55 15.41 4.47 6.10
N ASP A 56 15.55 3.57 7.05
CA ASP A 56 16.51 3.67 8.15
C ASP A 56 17.98 3.69 7.67
N TYR A 57 18.28 3.07 6.54
CA TYR A 57 19.62 3.09 5.96
C TYR A 57 20.05 4.48 5.49
N ILE A 58 19.12 5.40 5.20
CA ILE A 58 19.47 6.78 4.84
C ILE A 58 20.07 7.52 6.05
N THR A 59 19.51 7.29 7.24
CA THR A 59 19.99 7.93 8.48
C THR A 59 21.17 7.18 9.10
N LYS A 60 21.23 5.85 8.96
CA LYS A 60 22.33 5.02 9.46
C LYS A 60 23.64 5.16 8.67
N TYR A 61 23.56 5.48 7.38
CA TYR A 61 24.72 5.61 6.50
C TYR A 61 24.78 7.01 5.87
N PRO A 62 25.13 8.05 6.65
CA PRO A 62 25.37 9.40 6.11
C PRO A 62 26.62 9.45 5.20
N SER A 63 26.95 10.63 4.70
CA SER A 63 28.18 10.83 3.92
C SER A 63 29.42 10.58 4.77
N ILE A 64 30.34 9.78 4.22
CA ILE A 64 31.59 9.35 4.85
C ILE A 64 32.55 10.53 4.93
N ARG A 65 33.28 10.63 6.05
CA ARG A 65 34.27 11.70 6.30
C ARG A 65 35.68 11.18 6.56
N THR A 66 35.82 9.94 7.00
CA THR A 66 37.13 9.33 7.30
C THR A 66 37.32 7.98 6.62
N GLU A 67 38.58 7.54 6.51
CA GLU A 67 38.93 6.26 5.91
C GLU A 67 38.43 5.08 6.75
N GLU A 68 38.41 5.22 8.08
CA GLU A 68 37.90 4.19 8.98
C GLU A 68 36.39 3.97 8.77
N GLU A 69 35.61 5.06 8.60
CA GLU A 69 34.19 4.97 8.26
C GLU A 69 33.97 4.29 6.91
N ARG A 70 34.82 4.60 5.92
CA ARG A 70 34.77 3.96 4.59
C ARG A 70 34.96 2.45 4.68
N GLU A 71 35.97 1.99 5.41
CA GLU A 71 36.24 0.57 5.58
C GLU A 71 35.14 -0.14 6.40
N GLN A 72 34.55 0.53 7.40
CA GLN A 72 33.35 0.01 8.09
C GLN A 72 32.17 -0.18 7.13
N TYR A 73 31.89 0.81 6.27
CA TYR A 73 30.80 0.72 5.29
C TYR A 73 31.05 -0.40 4.29
N ARG A 74 32.31 -0.59 3.89
CA ARG A 74 32.73 -1.69 3.02
C ARG A 74 32.54 -3.06 3.66
N ALA A 75 32.89 -3.21 4.94
CA ALA A 75 32.69 -4.45 5.69
C ALA A 75 31.19 -4.79 5.80
N VAL A 76 30.35 -3.80 6.16
CA VAL A 76 28.89 -3.95 6.20
C VAL A 76 28.34 -4.31 4.83
N PHE A 77 28.79 -3.64 3.76
CA PHE A 77 28.36 -3.95 2.41
C PHE A 77 28.66 -5.40 2.05
N LYS A 78 29.88 -5.88 2.34
CA LYS A 78 30.30 -7.24 2.01
C LYS A 78 29.45 -8.29 2.73
N ASP A 79 29.22 -8.10 4.03
CA ASP A 79 28.39 -8.98 4.85
C ASP A 79 26.94 -9.02 4.34
N GLN A 80 26.31 -7.85 4.21
CA GLN A 80 24.92 -7.73 3.79
C GLN A 80 24.71 -8.13 2.31
N TYR A 81 25.74 -8.02 1.46
CA TYR A 81 25.69 -8.48 0.07
C TYR A 81 25.64 -10.01 -0.01
N ALA A 82 26.28 -10.73 0.91
CA ALA A 82 26.17 -12.19 0.96
C ALA A 82 24.71 -12.60 1.26
N GLU A 83 24.09 -11.98 2.27
CA GLU A 83 22.66 -12.19 2.61
C GLU A 83 21.76 -11.87 1.40
N TYR A 84 21.97 -10.71 0.76
CA TYR A 84 21.22 -10.32 -0.44
C TYR A 84 21.35 -11.35 -1.56
N LYS A 85 22.56 -11.85 -1.83
CA LYS A 85 22.82 -12.78 -2.93
C LYS A 85 22.06 -14.10 -2.75
N GLU A 86 22.07 -14.64 -1.54
CA GLU A 86 21.35 -15.87 -1.21
C GLU A 86 19.84 -15.67 -1.30
N LEU A 87 19.32 -14.61 -0.67
CA LEU A 87 17.88 -14.31 -0.68
C LEU A 87 17.38 -14.00 -2.09
N HIS A 88 18.14 -13.24 -2.87
CA HIS A 88 17.81 -12.93 -4.26
C HIS A 88 17.76 -14.21 -5.11
N ALA A 89 18.69 -15.15 -4.93
CA ALA A 89 18.67 -16.42 -5.63
C ALA A 89 17.41 -17.24 -5.30
N GLU A 90 16.98 -17.26 -4.04
CA GLU A 90 15.73 -17.91 -3.63
C GLU A 90 14.51 -17.25 -4.28
N VAL A 91 14.40 -15.92 -4.16
CA VAL A 91 13.28 -15.15 -4.74
C VAL A 91 13.21 -15.34 -6.25
N GLN A 92 14.34 -15.26 -6.96
CA GLN A 92 14.41 -15.50 -8.40
C GLN A 92 14.01 -16.93 -8.78
N GLY A 93 14.43 -17.93 -7.99
CA GLY A 93 14.04 -19.31 -8.21
C GLY A 93 12.52 -19.52 -8.12
N VAL A 94 11.87 -18.85 -7.16
CA VAL A 94 10.40 -18.88 -7.02
C VAL A 94 9.73 -18.07 -8.13
N MET A 95 10.23 -16.89 -8.46
CA MET A 95 9.71 -16.06 -9.56
C MET A 95 9.72 -16.81 -10.89
N LYS A 96 10.82 -17.50 -11.21
CA LYS A 96 10.91 -18.32 -12.43
C LYS A 96 9.83 -19.40 -12.49
N ARG A 97 9.54 -20.06 -11.36
CA ARG A 97 8.44 -21.05 -11.29
C ARG A 97 7.08 -20.40 -11.53
N PHE A 98 6.87 -19.17 -11.04
CA PHE A 98 5.67 -18.41 -11.35
C PHE A 98 5.58 -18.05 -12.83
N ASP A 99 6.68 -17.68 -13.47
CA ASP A 99 6.71 -17.39 -14.91
C ASP A 99 6.35 -18.65 -15.73
N ASP A 100 6.94 -19.80 -15.40
CA ASP A 100 6.62 -21.09 -16.05
C ASP A 100 5.12 -21.45 -15.84
N MET A 101 4.59 -21.21 -14.64
CA MET A 101 3.17 -21.40 -14.36
C MET A 101 2.28 -20.41 -15.11
N ASP A 102 2.66 -19.13 -15.21
CA ASP A 102 1.92 -18.11 -15.96
C ASP A 102 1.77 -18.51 -17.43
N VAL A 103 2.81 -19.09 -18.04
CA VAL A 103 2.75 -19.67 -19.40
C VAL A 103 1.76 -20.83 -19.49
N MET A 104 1.80 -21.77 -18.54
CA MET A 104 0.85 -22.89 -18.49
C MET A 104 -0.59 -22.44 -18.25
N MET A 105 -0.81 -21.42 -17.42
CA MET A 105 -2.15 -20.87 -17.17
C MET A 105 -2.69 -20.13 -18.40
N GLY A 106 -1.81 -19.47 -19.17
CA GLY A 106 -2.16 -18.82 -20.43
C GLY A 106 -2.57 -19.79 -21.55
N SER A 107 -2.17 -21.07 -21.47
CA SER A 107 -2.56 -22.09 -22.45
C SER A 107 -3.87 -22.81 -22.13
N LEU A 108 -4.51 -22.49 -20.99
CA LEU A 108 -5.80 -23.08 -20.63
C LEU A 108 -6.92 -22.58 -21.56
N PRO A 109 -7.95 -23.41 -21.83
CA PRO A 109 -9.08 -23.01 -22.68
C PRO A 109 -9.79 -21.76 -22.15
N GLN A 110 -9.87 -20.72 -22.97
CA GLN A 110 -10.61 -19.49 -22.64
C GLN A 110 -12.13 -19.70 -22.61
N HIS A 111 -12.62 -20.72 -23.33
CA HIS A 111 -14.02 -21.11 -23.40
C HIS A 111 -14.19 -22.56 -22.95
N PRO A 112 -14.41 -22.81 -21.64
CA PRO A 112 -14.65 -24.16 -21.15
C PRO A 112 -15.95 -24.73 -21.74
N ALA A 113 -15.91 -25.97 -22.20
CA ALA A 113 -16.99 -26.66 -22.88
C ALA A 113 -18.16 -27.00 -21.96
N ASN A 114 -17.92 -27.12 -20.65
CA ASN A 114 -18.96 -27.37 -19.66
C ASN A 114 -18.64 -26.78 -18.28
N HIS A 115 -19.63 -26.81 -17.40
CA HIS A 115 -19.52 -26.27 -16.03
C HIS A 115 -18.45 -26.98 -15.18
N MET A 116 -18.26 -28.29 -15.36
CA MET A 116 -17.23 -29.04 -14.62
C MET A 116 -15.82 -28.61 -15.01
N GLU A 117 -15.56 -28.41 -16.30
CA GLU A 117 -14.28 -27.92 -16.82
C GLU A 117 -14.01 -26.49 -16.34
N ARG A 118 -15.01 -25.61 -16.38
CA ARG A 118 -14.90 -24.25 -15.82
C ARG A 118 -14.51 -24.27 -14.35
N ASN A 119 -15.17 -25.12 -13.55
CA ASN A 119 -14.87 -25.25 -12.11
C ASN A 119 -13.45 -25.78 -11.87
N ARG A 120 -12.99 -26.72 -12.69
CA ARG A 120 -11.62 -27.24 -12.61
C ARG A 120 -10.59 -26.15 -12.93
N ILE A 121 -10.78 -25.39 -14.01
CA ILE A 121 -9.90 -24.27 -14.40
C ILE A 121 -9.86 -23.20 -13.31
N ASN A 122 -11.03 -22.80 -12.80
CA ASN A 122 -11.13 -21.80 -11.73
C ASN A 122 -10.41 -22.25 -10.45
N LYS A 123 -10.53 -23.53 -10.07
CA LYS A 123 -9.82 -24.07 -8.91
C LYS A 123 -8.30 -23.99 -9.09
N ILE A 124 -7.79 -24.30 -10.28
CA ILE A 124 -6.36 -24.20 -10.60
C ILE A 124 -5.90 -22.74 -10.52
N LEU A 125 -6.65 -21.80 -11.11
CA LEU A 125 -6.36 -20.36 -11.04
C LEU A 125 -6.33 -19.84 -9.61
N GLN A 126 -7.31 -20.23 -8.79
CA GLN A 126 -7.39 -19.79 -7.40
C GLN A 126 -6.22 -20.31 -6.57
N GLU A 127 -5.85 -21.59 -6.73
CA GLU A 127 -4.70 -22.19 -6.08
C GLU A 127 -3.38 -21.53 -6.48
N TYR A 128 -3.24 -21.21 -7.77
CA TYR A 128 -2.11 -20.46 -8.29
C TYR A 128 -2.00 -19.06 -7.67
N GLN A 129 -3.10 -18.31 -7.65
CA GLN A 129 -3.14 -16.98 -7.05
C GLN A 129 -2.85 -17.02 -5.55
N ARG A 130 -3.32 -18.05 -4.84
CA ARG A 130 -3.01 -18.24 -3.43
C ARG A 130 -1.51 -18.43 -3.19
N LYS A 131 -0.84 -19.23 -4.03
CA LYS A 131 0.61 -19.42 -3.95
C LYS A 131 1.40 -18.15 -4.31
N LYS A 132 0.93 -17.37 -5.29
CA LYS A 132 1.59 -16.12 -5.71
C LYS A 132 1.49 -15.01 -4.65
N ASN A 133 0.40 -15.00 -3.89
CA ASN A 133 0.14 -14.07 -2.80
C ASN A 133 0.50 -14.64 -1.42
N ASP A 134 1.35 -15.67 -1.37
CA ASP A 134 1.82 -16.23 -0.12
C ASP A 134 2.61 -15.16 0.68
N PRO A 135 2.18 -14.82 1.91
CA PRO A 135 2.83 -13.79 2.71
C PRO A 135 4.32 -14.03 2.92
N ALA A 136 4.73 -15.28 3.14
CA ALA A 136 6.12 -15.62 3.35
C ALA A 136 7.00 -15.32 2.12
N PHE A 137 6.49 -15.54 0.90
CA PHE A 137 7.19 -15.14 -0.32
C PHE A 137 7.24 -13.61 -0.47
N LEU A 138 6.14 -12.92 -0.19
CA LEU A 138 6.08 -11.46 -0.30
C LEU A 138 7.04 -10.78 0.69
N GLU A 139 7.13 -11.27 1.92
CA GLU A 139 8.10 -10.80 2.92
C GLU A 139 9.55 -11.00 2.45
N LYS A 140 9.88 -12.17 1.89
CA LYS A 140 11.22 -12.42 1.32
C LYS A 140 11.54 -11.49 0.16
N LYS A 141 10.57 -11.25 -0.73
CA LYS A 141 10.71 -10.32 -1.85
C LYS A 141 10.92 -8.89 -1.35
N GLU A 142 10.15 -8.44 -0.37
CA GLU A 142 10.30 -7.12 0.24
C GLU A 142 11.67 -6.97 0.91
N ARG A 143 12.11 -7.98 1.67
CA ARG A 143 13.45 -8.01 2.29
C ARG A 143 14.56 -7.93 1.24
N CYS A 144 14.41 -8.64 0.12
CA CYS A 144 15.35 -8.59 -0.99
C CYS A 144 15.45 -7.19 -1.60
N GLU A 145 14.32 -6.52 -1.85
CA GLU A 145 14.31 -5.14 -2.36
C GLU A 145 14.87 -4.14 -1.35
N TYR A 146 14.58 -4.30 -0.05
CA TYR A 146 15.17 -3.50 1.00
C TYR A 146 16.70 -3.61 0.99
N LEU A 147 17.24 -4.84 0.94
CA LEU A 147 18.68 -5.08 0.91
C LEU A 147 19.32 -4.47 -0.33
N LYS A 148 18.71 -4.63 -1.50
CA LYS A 148 19.17 -4.01 -2.76
C LYS A 148 19.30 -2.50 -2.63
N ASN A 149 18.27 -1.83 -2.10
CA ASN A 149 18.26 -0.37 -1.94
C ASN A 149 19.28 0.09 -0.89
N LYS A 150 19.36 -0.60 0.25
CA LYS A 150 20.36 -0.35 1.31
C LYS A 150 21.79 -0.49 0.77
N LEU A 151 22.08 -1.58 0.06
CA LEU A 151 23.40 -1.84 -0.51
C LEU A 151 23.76 -0.81 -1.59
N SER A 152 22.80 -0.43 -2.44
CA SER A 152 22.99 0.64 -3.42
C SER A 152 23.36 1.96 -2.75
N HIS A 153 22.69 2.31 -1.65
CA HIS A 153 22.98 3.52 -0.88
C HIS A 153 24.38 3.49 -0.27
N ILE A 154 24.75 2.39 0.41
CA ILE A 154 26.09 2.25 1.01
C ILE A 154 27.18 2.32 -0.07
N LYS A 155 26.99 1.65 -1.20
CA LYS A 155 27.91 1.70 -2.34
C LYS A 155 28.09 3.12 -2.86
N LEU A 156 26.99 3.87 -2.99
CA LEU A 156 27.02 5.28 -3.40
C LEU A 156 27.85 6.12 -2.42
N LYS A 157 27.67 5.95 -1.10
CA LYS A 157 28.45 6.69 -0.08
C LYS A 157 29.94 6.43 -0.17
N ILE A 158 30.34 5.18 -0.37
CA ILE A 158 31.75 4.82 -0.58
C ILE A 158 32.29 5.47 -1.87
N GLN A 159 31.52 5.44 -2.96
CA GLN A 159 31.92 6.05 -4.24
C GLN A 159 32.04 7.58 -4.16
N GLU A 160 31.13 8.25 -3.47
CA GLU A 160 31.17 9.70 -3.21
C GLU A 160 32.46 10.11 -2.50
N TYR A 161 32.84 9.36 -1.46
CA TYR A 161 34.07 9.61 -0.70
C TYR A 161 35.33 9.37 -1.53
N ASN A 162 35.43 8.21 -2.22
CA ASN A 162 36.58 7.90 -3.06
C ASN A 162 36.82 8.99 -4.09
N LYS A 163 35.75 9.42 -4.78
CA LYS A 163 35.84 10.50 -5.77
C LYS A 163 36.38 11.78 -5.12
N ALA A 164 35.87 12.17 -3.96
CA ALA A 164 36.31 13.39 -3.28
C ALA A 164 37.79 13.34 -2.83
N MET A 165 38.31 12.15 -2.49
CA MET A 165 39.72 11.96 -2.16
C MET A 165 40.61 11.95 -3.39
N ASP A 166 40.20 11.27 -4.47
CA ASP A 166 40.94 11.28 -5.74
C ASP A 166 41.13 12.71 -6.29
N TRP A 167 40.13 13.61 -6.13
CA TRP A 167 40.27 15.02 -6.49
C TRP A 167 41.17 15.84 -5.55
N ARG A 168 41.38 15.40 -4.31
CA ARG A 168 42.21 16.13 -3.34
C ARG A 168 43.70 15.82 -3.54
N ASP A 169 44.01 14.61 -3.97
CA ASP A 169 45.39 14.16 -4.19
C ASP A 169 46.01 14.74 -5.48
N ASP A 170 45.20 15.14 -6.48
CA ASP A 170 45.68 15.74 -7.74
C ASP A 170 46.07 17.24 -7.61
N TYR A 171 45.74 17.87 -6.48
CA TYR A 171 46.05 19.28 -6.17
C TYR A 171 47.05 19.46 -5.02
N SER A 172 47.69 18.38 -4.56
CA SER A 172 48.66 18.38 -3.47
C SER A 172 50.05 17.99 -3.93
#